data_AF-A0A8I2YM20-F1
#
_entry.id   AF-A0A8I2YM20-F1
#
_cell.length_a   1.000
_cell.length_b   1.000
_cell.length_c   1.000
_cell.angle_alpha   90.00
_cell.angle_beta   90.00
_cell.angle_gamma   90.00
#
_symmetry.space_group_name_H-M   'P 1'
#
loop_
_entity.id
_entity.type
_entity.pdbx_description
1 polymer ?
#
loop_
_entity_poly.entity_id
_entity_poly.type
_entity_poly.pdbx_seq_one_letter_code
_entity_poly.pdbx_strand_id
1 'polypeptide(L)'
;MEESPPGVTITGLALAERYFGPLLSPIAATPEQWTAYTEHRRRTNAQHKNVFNRRKRLISDAVAGIEGELDLDDGTLRKCVSVMWRDVEWDDDDVRDAEIGTRIYSLATPKYIDVHIKYHRRPGAYDVEWDYSLGYKIHHQISNPPTRYRNPSTKDAPSSWHTRGGWQSVCWGYYADNDDDIWLNCDYENGPDWRRLEEGEVGLRPGGALDIYEALFGPISTPPSDNADAVLTYRRKLVAGVCLLFAAVGIDYRVACTDEETDGCPEEFMLEGLSDTWVARGIRAACGFQLSDDAEAARLGAEEREEEAAGEDYGDEDEDEEEGSFSDEESL
;
A
#
# COMPACT_ATOMS: atom_id res chain seq x y z
N MET A 1 -24.54 15.07 30.21
CA MET A 1 -25.30 14.67 29.01
C MET A 1 -26.62 15.40 29.08
N GLU A 2 -26.73 16.54 28.40
CA GLU A 2 -28.01 17.24 28.26
C GLU A 2 -28.91 16.43 27.32
N GLU A 3 -30.07 16.03 27.83
CA GLU A 3 -31.12 15.42 27.01
C GLU A 3 -31.66 16.49 26.06
N SER A 4 -31.42 16.29 24.76
CA SER A 4 -31.96 17.17 23.72
C SER A 4 -33.50 17.15 23.74
N PRO A 5 -34.16 18.29 23.48
CA PRO A 5 -35.62 18.38 23.48
C PRO A 5 -36.25 17.37 22.50
N PRO A 6 -37.37 16.74 22.86
CA PRO A 6 -38.04 15.76 22.02
C PRO A 6 -38.62 16.45 20.78
N GLY A 7 -38.08 16.15 19.59
CA GLY A 7 -38.76 16.47 18.32
C GLY A 7 -37.90 16.89 17.14
N VAL A 8 -36.59 17.14 17.29
CA VAL A 8 -35.74 17.49 16.12
C VAL A 8 -35.02 16.26 15.59
N THR A 9 -35.52 15.72 14.47
CA THR A 9 -34.83 14.66 13.73
C THR A 9 -33.61 15.28 13.02
N ILE A 10 -32.44 15.12 13.61
CA ILE A 10 -31.18 15.56 13.00
C ILE A 10 -30.92 14.67 11.77
N THR A 11 -30.70 15.29 10.60
CA THR A 11 -30.44 14.63 9.31
C THR A 11 -29.29 15.32 8.59
N GLY A 12 -28.81 14.73 7.50
CA GLY A 12 -27.80 15.36 6.63
C GLY A 12 -26.45 15.54 7.32
N LEU A 13 -25.78 16.64 7.01
CA LEU A 13 -24.44 16.96 7.52
C LEU A 13 -24.41 17.04 9.05
N ALA A 14 -25.42 17.66 9.67
CA ALA A 14 -25.52 17.78 11.12
C ALA A 14 -25.57 16.40 11.82
N LEU A 15 -26.13 15.39 11.15
CA LEU A 15 -26.14 14.02 11.67
C LEU A 15 -24.74 13.40 11.60
N ALA A 16 -24.02 13.59 10.49
CA ALA A 16 -22.67 13.12 10.32
C ALA A 16 -21.73 13.73 11.38
N GLU A 17 -21.80 15.05 11.56
CA GLU A 17 -20.99 15.78 12.54
C GLU A 17 -21.28 15.34 13.98
N ARG A 18 -22.55 15.09 14.30
CA ARG A 18 -22.94 14.56 15.61
C ARG A 18 -22.31 13.20 15.91
N TYR A 19 -22.17 12.33 14.91
CA TYR A 19 -21.66 10.97 15.12
C TYR A 19 -20.14 10.85 15.01
N PHE A 20 -19.51 11.70 14.19
CA PHE A 20 -18.09 11.53 13.84
C PHE A 20 -17.21 12.71 14.24
N GLY A 21 -17.79 13.80 14.77
CA GLY A 21 -17.08 15.05 15.04
C GLY A 21 -17.11 15.98 13.83
N PRO A 22 -16.49 17.17 13.94
CA PRO A 22 -16.43 18.11 12.84
C PRO A 22 -15.78 17.46 11.62
N LEU A 23 -16.45 17.58 10.47
CA LEU A 23 -15.91 17.15 9.19
C LEU A 23 -14.94 18.22 8.66
N LEU A 24 -13.88 17.80 7.96
CA LEU A 24 -12.90 18.71 7.40
C LEU A 24 -13.46 19.33 6.13
N SER A 25 -13.89 20.60 6.19
CA SER A 25 -14.38 21.35 5.04
C SER A 25 -15.45 20.60 4.22
N PRO A 26 -16.60 20.24 4.81
CA PRO A 26 -17.59 19.41 4.16
C PRO A 26 -18.11 20.05 2.86
N ILE A 27 -18.04 19.30 1.77
CA ILE A 27 -18.58 19.73 0.48
C ILE A 27 -20.11 19.71 0.52
N ALA A 28 -20.71 20.65 -0.20
CA ALA A 28 -22.14 20.64 -0.49
C ALA A 28 -22.58 19.29 -1.11
N ALA A 29 -23.46 18.60 -0.40
CA ALA A 29 -24.15 17.39 -0.84
C ALA A 29 -25.56 17.40 -0.28
N THR A 30 -26.44 16.53 -0.79
CA THR A 30 -27.83 16.53 -0.30
C THR A 30 -27.90 15.96 1.13
N PRO A 31 -28.90 16.38 1.94
CA PRO A 31 -29.13 15.79 3.25
C PRO A 31 -29.29 14.26 3.20
N GLU A 32 -29.88 13.72 2.13
CA GLU A 32 -30.04 12.28 1.92
C GLU A 32 -28.68 11.59 1.74
N GLN A 33 -27.76 12.18 0.97
CA GLN A 33 -26.41 11.63 0.77
C GLN A 33 -25.62 11.56 2.08
N TRP A 34 -25.63 12.63 2.87
CA TRP A 34 -24.96 12.66 4.18
C TRP A 34 -25.62 11.72 5.21
N THR A 35 -26.94 11.57 5.15
CA THR A 35 -27.66 10.60 6.00
C THR A 35 -27.27 9.17 5.61
N ALA A 36 -27.27 8.85 4.32
CA ALA A 36 -26.84 7.54 3.81
C ALA A 36 -25.37 7.24 4.17
N TYR A 37 -24.47 8.21 4.03
CA TYR A 37 -23.08 8.13 4.48
C TYR A 37 -23.00 7.75 5.96
N THR A 38 -23.74 8.49 6.80
CA THR A 38 -23.70 8.29 8.25
C THR A 38 -24.21 6.90 8.63
N GLU A 39 -25.36 6.50 8.08
CA GLU A 39 -25.94 5.18 8.34
C GLU A 39 -25.00 4.06 7.88
N HIS A 40 -24.41 4.21 6.70
CA HIS A 40 -23.47 3.24 6.14
C HIS A 40 -22.24 3.08 7.04
N ARG A 41 -21.59 4.20 7.41
CA ARG A 41 -20.43 4.19 8.33
C ARG A 41 -20.78 3.60 9.69
N ARG A 42 -21.95 3.93 10.25
CA ARG A 42 -22.42 3.34 11.51
C ARG A 42 -22.62 1.84 11.41
N ARG A 43 -23.23 1.35 10.33
CA ARG A 43 -23.46 -0.09 10.09
C ARG A 43 -22.15 -0.84 9.91
N THR A 44 -21.23 -0.31 9.09
CA THR A 44 -19.88 -0.88 8.94
C THR A 44 -19.17 -0.95 10.30
N ASN A 45 -19.16 0.14 11.06
CA ASN A 45 -18.55 0.15 12.39
C ASN A 45 -19.24 -0.78 13.37
N ALA A 46 -20.55 -1.03 13.25
CA ALA A 46 -21.24 -2.00 14.08
C ALA A 46 -20.90 -3.45 13.71
N GLN A 47 -20.80 -3.75 12.41
CA GLN A 47 -20.53 -5.08 11.88
C GLN A 47 -19.09 -5.53 12.10
N HIS A 48 -18.13 -4.60 11.99
CA HIS A 48 -16.69 -4.91 12.00
C HIS A 48 -16.00 -4.49 13.31
N LYS A 49 -16.77 -4.23 14.37
CA LYS A 49 -16.21 -3.89 15.69
C LYS A 49 -15.55 -5.10 16.35
N ASN A 50 -14.28 -4.91 16.70
CA ASN A 50 -13.52 -5.56 17.79
C ASN A 50 -13.02 -7.01 17.58
N VAL A 51 -12.03 -7.19 16.71
CA VAL A 51 -10.96 -8.19 16.92
C VAL A 51 -9.72 -7.43 17.41
N PHE A 52 -9.58 -7.22 18.72
CA PHE A 52 -8.46 -6.47 19.31
C PHE A 52 -7.34 -7.42 19.74
N ASN A 53 -6.24 -7.44 19.00
CA ASN A 53 -4.93 -7.95 19.43
C ASN A 53 -3.85 -6.88 19.10
N ARG A 54 -2.65 -7.01 19.71
CA ARG A 54 -1.46 -6.15 19.53
C ARG A 54 -1.26 -5.64 18.10
N ARG A 55 -1.60 -6.49 17.12
CA ARG A 55 -1.49 -6.31 15.67
C ARG A 55 -2.32 -5.15 15.08
N LYS A 56 -3.26 -4.53 15.81
CA LYS A 56 -3.94 -3.29 15.37
C LYS A 56 -3.08 -2.03 15.49
N ARG A 57 -1.92 -2.13 16.16
CA ARG A 57 -0.97 -1.02 16.27
C ARG A 57 -0.49 -0.56 14.90
N LEU A 58 -0.11 -1.47 14.00
CA LEU A 58 0.36 -1.08 12.66
C LEU A 58 -0.57 -0.11 11.91
N ILE A 59 -1.85 -0.45 11.72
CA ILE A 59 -2.81 0.45 11.05
C ILE A 59 -2.99 1.75 11.87
N SER A 60 -3.10 1.65 13.19
CA SER A 60 -3.26 2.84 14.03
C SER A 60 -2.05 3.77 13.95
N ASP A 61 -0.85 3.22 14.02
CA ASP A 61 0.40 3.97 14.15
C ASP A 61 0.77 4.56 12.78
N ALA A 62 0.66 3.79 11.70
CA ALA A 62 0.84 4.30 10.34
C ALA A 62 -0.17 5.42 10.01
N VAL A 63 -1.45 5.25 10.36
CA VAL A 63 -2.45 6.32 10.14
C VAL A 63 -2.18 7.54 11.03
N ALA A 64 -1.65 7.36 12.24
CA ALA A 64 -1.25 8.47 13.10
C ALA A 64 -0.05 9.25 12.50
N GLY A 65 0.87 8.57 11.81
CA GLY A 65 1.92 9.23 11.01
C GLY A 65 1.34 10.21 10.01
N ILE A 66 0.36 9.76 9.22
CA ILE A 66 -0.35 10.61 8.24
C ILE A 66 -1.15 11.75 8.90
N GLU A 67 -1.74 11.52 10.08
CA GLU A 67 -2.39 12.60 10.85
C GLU A 67 -1.38 13.72 11.18
N GLY A 68 -0.16 13.37 11.57
CA GLY A 68 0.93 14.32 11.82
C GLY A 68 1.38 15.06 10.57
N GLU A 69 1.53 14.37 9.44
CA GLU A 69 1.94 14.99 8.17
C GLU A 69 0.92 16.01 7.64
N LEU A 70 -0.37 15.75 7.87
CA LEU A 70 -1.47 16.61 7.44
C LEU A 70 -1.87 17.66 8.48
N ASP A 71 -1.15 17.75 9.61
CA ASP A 71 -1.46 18.65 10.73
C ASP A 71 -2.91 18.49 11.23
N LEU A 72 -3.34 17.24 11.39
CA LEU A 72 -4.67 16.87 11.88
C LEU A 72 -4.62 16.50 13.36
N ASP A 73 -5.73 16.76 14.06
CA ASP A 73 -5.88 16.33 15.45
C ASP A 73 -5.79 14.80 15.57
N ASP A 74 -5.19 14.35 16.67
CA ASP A 74 -4.98 12.93 16.97
C ASP A 74 -6.29 12.11 16.89
N GLY A 75 -6.27 11.09 16.04
CA GLY A 75 -7.38 10.15 15.82
C GLY A 75 -8.45 10.62 14.84
N THR A 76 -8.26 11.76 14.15
CA THR A 76 -9.16 12.26 13.11
C THR A 76 -9.32 11.26 11.95
N LEU A 77 -8.23 10.78 11.38
CA LEU A 77 -8.21 9.77 10.32
C LEU A 77 -8.45 8.36 10.87
N ARG A 78 -7.91 8.01 12.04
CA ARG A 78 -8.08 6.67 12.63
C ARG A 78 -9.54 6.31 12.88
N LYS A 79 -10.39 7.28 13.23
CA LYS A 79 -11.85 7.08 13.36
C LYS A 79 -12.54 6.81 12.02
N CYS A 80 -11.91 7.18 10.90
CA CYS A 80 -12.43 7.08 9.55
C CYS A 80 -12.04 5.77 8.85
N VAL A 81 -11.06 5.04 9.37
CA VAL A 81 -10.65 3.74 8.85
C VAL A 81 -11.39 2.62 9.57
N SER A 82 -12.09 1.79 8.80
CA SER A 82 -12.76 0.58 9.28
C SER A 82 -12.09 -0.66 8.66
N VAL A 83 -11.61 -1.59 9.50
CA VAL A 83 -11.07 -2.87 9.01
C VAL A 83 -12.23 -3.80 8.69
N MET A 84 -12.41 -4.15 7.42
CA MET A 84 -13.52 -4.97 6.93
C MET A 84 -13.20 -6.46 7.05
N TRP A 85 -12.00 -6.83 6.63
CA TRP A 85 -11.44 -8.17 6.68
C TRP A 85 -9.95 -8.07 7.01
N ARG A 86 -9.43 -9.05 7.73
CA ARG A 86 -8.01 -9.13 8.05
C ARG A 86 -7.64 -10.57 8.34
N ASP A 87 -6.79 -11.12 7.50
CA ASP A 87 -6.07 -12.37 7.73
C ASP A 87 -4.59 -12.05 7.68
N VAL A 88 -3.83 -12.35 8.74
CA VAL A 88 -2.39 -12.06 8.78
C VAL A 88 -1.67 -13.16 9.55
N GLU A 89 -0.79 -13.85 8.84
CA GLU A 89 0.16 -14.80 9.39
C GLU A 89 1.53 -14.15 9.56
N TRP A 90 2.17 -14.48 10.66
CA TRP A 90 3.44 -13.91 11.08
C TRP A 90 4.45 -15.04 11.20
N ASP A 91 5.68 -14.77 10.79
CA ASP A 91 6.82 -15.64 11.04
C ASP A 91 7.82 -14.86 11.89
N ASP A 92 7.98 -15.28 13.14
CA ASP A 92 8.61 -14.50 14.22
C ASP A 92 8.05 -13.06 14.32
N ASP A 93 8.81 -12.07 13.84
CA ASP A 93 8.46 -10.64 13.86
C ASP A 93 8.08 -10.10 12.47
N ASP A 94 8.23 -10.90 11.41
CA ASP A 94 7.93 -10.50 10.03
C ASP A 94 6.52 -10.92 9.62
N VAL A 95 5.89 -10.12 8.76
CA VAL A 95 4.66 -10.52 8.08
C VAL A 95 5.02 -11.55 7.02
N ARG A 96 4.40 -12.73 7.12
CA ARG A 96 4.53 -13.81 6.14
C ARG A 96 3.41 -13.76 5.11
N ASP A 97 2.18 -13.76 5.58
CA ASP A 97 0.99 -13.67 4.72
C ASP A 97 0.08 -12.58 5.27
N ALA A 98 -0.45 -11.73 4.40
CA ALA A 98 -1.47 -10.78 4.79
C ALA A 98 -2.51 -10.58 3.71
N GLU A 99 -3.79 -10.73 4.05
CA GLU A 99 -4.93 -10.27 3.26
C GLU A 99 -5.75 -9.29 4.11
N ILE A 100 -5.61 -8.00 3.82
CA ILE A 100 -6.21 -6.93 4.63
C ILE A 100 -7.13 -6.10 3.73
N GLY A 101 -8.41 -6.04 4.09
CA GLY A 101 -9.40 -5.20 3.44
C GLY A 101 -9.89 -4.13 4.40
N THR A 102 -9.70 -2.85 4.07
CA THR A 102 -10.16 -1.71 4.87
C THR A 102 -11.05 -0.78 4.07
N ARG A 103 -11.77 0.08 4.79
CA ARG A 103 -12.63 1.13 4.23
C ARG A 103 -12.30 2.45 4.90
N ILE A 104 -11.94 3.44 4.10
CA ILE A 104 -11.62 4.80 4.54
C ILE A 104 -12.81 5.69 4.20
N TYR A 105 -13.49 6.21 5.22
CA TYR A 105 -14.56 7.18 5.05
C TYR A 105 -13.98 8.59 4.87
N SER A 106 -14.44 9.30 3.85
CA SER A 106 -14.00 10.68 3.61
C SER A 106 -14.37 11.60 4.78
N LEU A 107 -13.50 12.58 5.04
CA LEU A 107 -13.70 13.64 6.02
C LEU A 107 -14.42 14.85 5.44
N ALA A 108 -14.48 14.98 4.10
CA ALA A 108 -15.04 16.16 3.42
C ALA A 108 -16.25 15.83 2.55
N THR A 109 -16.42 14.57 2.14
CA THR A 109 -17.42 14.18 1.14
C THR A 109 -18.22 12.97 1.61
N PRO A 110 -19.46 12.77 1.14
CA PRO A 110 -20.21 11.54 1.40
C PRO A 110 -19.72 10.41 0.49
N LYS A 111 -18.42 10.12 0.52
CA LYS A 111 -17.74 9.04 -0.22
C LYS A 111 -16.92 8.17 0.73
N TYR A 112 -16.46 7.04 0.23
CA TYR A 112 -15.44 6.23 0.89
C TYR A 112 -14.55 5.53 -0.15
N ILE A 113 -13.39 5.08 0.30
CA ILE A 113 -12.46 4.27 -0.48
C ILE A 113 -12.34 2.91 0.20
N ASP A 114 -12.56 1.84 -0.55
CA ASP A 114 -12.16 0.50 -0.11
C ASP A 114 -10.70 0.28 -0.52
N VAL A 115 -9.88 -0.23 0.38
CA VAL A 115 -8.47 -0.53 0.16
C VAL A 115 -8.23 -1.99 0.46
N HIS A 116 -7.40 -2.63 -0.35
CA HIS A 116 -7.08 -4.03 -0.23
C HIS A 116 -5.60 -4.26 -0.48
N ILE A 117 -4.97 -5.03 0.40
CA ILE A 117 -3.68 -5.64 0.14
C ILE A 117 -3.81 -7.14 0.26
N LYS A 118 -3.16 -7.84 -0.67
CA LYS A 118 -2.73 -9.22 -0.46
C LYS A 118 -1.20 -9.24 -0.59
N TYR A 119 -0.55 -9.92 0.33
CA TYR A 119 0.89 -9.97 0.50
C TYR A 119 1.28 -11.38 0.91
N HIS A 120 2.38 -11.85 0.36
CA HIS A 120 3.02 -13.11 0.66
C HIS A 120 4.54 -12.92 0.66
N ARG A 121 5.21 -13.45 1.68
CA ARG A 121 6.65 -13.56 1.78
C ARG A 121 6.99 -14.83 2.53
N ARG A 122 7.72 -15.72 1.89
CA ARG A 122 8.24 -16.93 2.52
C ARG A 122 9.73 -17.08 2.19
N PRO A 123 10.62 -16.81 3.15
CA PRO A 123 12.03 -17.15 2.98
C PRO A 123 12.20 -18.66 3.02
N GLY A 124 12.86 -19.23 2.02
CA GLY A 124 13.38 -20.59 2.04
C GLY A 124 14.90 -20.61 2.29
N ALA A 125 15.51 -21.78 2.15
CA ALA A 125 16.94 -21.95 2.41
C ALA A 125 17.82 -21.24 1.36
N TYR A 126 17.33 -21.17 0.11
CA TYR A 126 18.06 -20.62 -1.04
C TYR A 126 17.22 -19.64 -1.86
N ASP A 127 15.92 -19.55 -1.57
CA ASP A 127 14.95 -18.75 -2.31
C ASP A 127 14.13 -17.85 -1.36
N VAL A 128 13.44 -16.89 -1.96
CA VAL A 128 12.43 -16.08 -1.27
C VAL A 128 11.21 -16.02 -2.18
N GLU A 129 10.13 -16.66 -1.78
CA GLU A 129 8.83 -16.42 -2.42
C GLU A 129 8.34 -15.06 -1.93
N TRP A 130 8.06 -14.13 -2.85
CA TRP A 130 7.58 -12.81 -2.50
C TRP A 130 6.63 -12.30 -3.57
N ASP A 131 5.44 -11.90 -3.14
CA ASP A 131 4.49 -11.19 -3.98
C ASP A 131 3.56 -10.30 -3.15
N TYR A 132 3.12 -9.20 -3.74
CA TYR A 132 2.06 -8.40 -3.18
C TYR A 132 1.30 -7.60 -4.25
N SER A 133 0.09 -7.19 -3.90
CA SER A 133 -0.66 -6.20 -4.68
C SER A 133 -1.47 -5.35 -3.72
N LEU A 134 -1.35 -4.03 -3.85
CA LEU A 134 -2.16 -3.03 -3.18
C LEU A 134 -3.09 -2.39 -4.20
N GLY A 135 -4.37 -2.30 -3.85
CA GLY A 135 -5.35 -1.64 -4.70
C GLY A 135 -6.45 -0.95 -3.91
N TYR A 136 -7.21 -0.13 -4.64
CA TYR A 136 -8.25 0.70 -4.08
C TYR A 136 -9.48 0.77 -4.98
N LYS A 137 -10.60 1.17 -4.38
CA LYS A 137 -11.85 1.41 -5.10
C LYS A 137 -12.59 2.60 -4.49
N ILE A 138 -12.80 3.64 -5.28
CA ILE A 138 -13.54 4.83 -4.86
C ILE A 138 -15.04 4.60 -5.05
N HIS A 139 -15.80 4.80 -3.98
CA HIS A 139 -17.26 4.73 -3.99
C HIS A 139 -17.87 6.12 -3.99
N HIS A 140 -18.27 6.59 -5.18
CA HIS A 140 -18.91 7.90 -5.37
C HIS A 140 -20.37 7.95 -4.92
N GLN A 141 -21.03 6.79 -4.84
CA GLN A 141 -22.42 6.67 -4.42
C GLN A 141 -22.53 5.63 -3.31
N ILE A 142 -23.19 6.01 -2.23
CA ILE A 142 -23.39 5.15 -1.07
C ILE A 142 -24.70 4.40 -1.25
N SER A 143 -24.57 3.11 -1.57
CA SER A 143 -25.71 2.19 -1.59
C SER A 143 -26.11 1.79 -0.18
N ASN A 144 -27.42 1.69 0.05
CA ASN A 144 -28.00 1.12 1.27
C ASN A 144 -28.82 -0.13 0.90
N PRO A 145 -28.57 -1.30 1.49
CA PRO A 145 -27.59 -1.58 2.57
C PRO A 145 -26.12 -1.49 2.09
N PRO A 146 -25.14 -1.47 3.02
CA PRO A 146 -23.73 -1.47 2.66
C PRO A 146 -23.42 -2.58 1.68
N THR A 147 -22.74 -2.25 0.58
CA THR A 147 -22.24 -3.26 -0.35
C THR A 147 -21.36 -4.21 0.44
N ARG A 148 -21.64 -5.52 0.33
CA ARG A 148 -20.74 -6.54 0.85
C ARG A 148 -19.38 -6.30 0.24
N TYR A 149 -18.36 -6.24 1.10
CA TYR A 149 -16.99 -6.26 0.65
C TYR A 149 -16.80 -7.51 -0.21
N ARG A 150 -16.28 -7.33 -1.41
CA ARG A 150 -15.98 -8.43 -2.33
C ARG A 150 -14.50 -8.35 -2.61
N ASN A 151 -13.77 -9.33 -2.07
CA ASN A 151 -12.35 -9.43 -2.30
C ASN A 151 -12.10 -9.47 -3.82
N PRO A 152 -11.04 -8.80 -4.28
CA PRO A 152 -10.57 -8.97 -5.65
C PRO A 152 -10.26 -10.45 -5.95
N SER A 153 -10.26 -10.82 -7.23
CA SER A 153 -9.88 -12.18 -7.64
C SER A 153 -8.37 -12.34 -7.52
N THR A 154 -7.92 -13.32 -6.74
CA THR A 154 -6.50 -13.55 -6.45
C THR A 154 -5.93 -14.79 -7.15
N LYS A 155 -6.65 -15.32 -8.15
CA LYS A 155 -6.27 -16.52 -8.93
C LYS A 155 -5.32 -16.24 -10.10
N ASP A 156 -5.17 -14.96 -10.43
CA ASP A 156 -4.35 -14.49 -11.55
C ASP A 156 -3.04 -13.90 -10.96
N ALA A 157 -2.10 -13.40 -11.78
CA ALA A 157 -0.86 -12.78 -11.28
C ALA A 157 -1.13 -11.53 -10.40
N PRO A 158 -0.22 -11.15 -9.48
CA PRO A 158 -0.38 -9.98 -8.59
C PRO A 158 -0.74 -8.68 -9.33
N SER A 159 -0.20 -8.48 -10.53
CA SER A 159 -0.49 -7.36 -11.43
C SER A 159 -1.97 -7.21 -11.81
N SER A 160 -2.75 -8.29 -11.73
CA SER A 160 -4.12 -8.34 -12.20
C SER A 160 -5.17 -8.31 -11.09
N TRP A 161 -4.79 -8.51 -9.82
CA TRP A 161 -5.73 -8.64 -8.69
C TRP A 161 -6.67 -7.44 -8.58
N HIS A 162 -6.15 -6.23 -8.81
CA HIS A 162 -6.90 -4.97 -8.65
C HIS A 162 -7.33 -4.31 -9.96
N THR A 163 -7.59 -5.09 -11.02
CA THR A 163 -7.94 -4.56 -12.35
C THR A 163 -9.41 -4.69 -12.74
N ARG A 164 -10.23 -5.39 -11.92
CA ARG A 164 -11.62 -5.75 -12.26
C ARG A 164 -12.61 -5.21 -11.23
N GLY A 165 -13.87 -5.09 -11.65
CA GLY A 165 -14.97 -4.75 -10.72
C GLY A 165 -14.89 -3.35 -10.10
N GLY A 166 -14.20 -2.41 -10.76
CA GLY A 166 -14.00 -1.04 -10.31
C GLY A 166 -12.81 -0.85 -9.36
N TRP A 167 -12.07 -1.91 -9.05
CA TRP A 167 -10.76 -1.80 -8.39
C TRP A 167 -9.75 -1.15 -9.35
N GLN A 168 -8.79 -0.46 -8.76
CA GLN A 168 -7.62 0.12 -9.40
C GLN A 168 -6.39 -0.28 -8.60
N SER A 169 -5.28 -0.57 -9.27
CA SER A 169 -4.01 -0.85 -8.60
C SER A 169 -3.38 0.44 -8.08
N VAL A 170 -2.78 0.37 -6.89
CA VAL A 170 -1.83 1.37 -6.41
C VAL A 170 -0.44 0.94 -6.86
N CYS A 171 0.00 -0.23 -6.41
CA CYS A 171 1.22 -0.88 -6.82
C CYS A 171 1.13 -2.40 -6.62
N TRP A 172 2.04 -3.12 -7.23
CA TRP A 172 2.23 -4.56 -7.05
C TRP A 172 3.69 -4.90 -7.32
N GLY A 173 4.17 -5.98 -6.71
CA GLY A 173 5.51 -6.51 -6.94
C GLY A 173 5.55 -8.01 -6.70
N TYR A 174 6.44 -8.71 -7.38
CA TYR A 174 6.77 -10.11 -7.12
C TYR A 174 8.15 -10.45 -7.67
N TYR A 175 8.74 -11.55 -7.19
CA TYR A 175 9.87 -12.16 -7.89
C TYR A 175 9.37 -13.09 -8.99
N ALA A 176 9.73 -12.79 -10.23
CA ALA A 176 9.52 -13.71 -11.35
C ALA A 176 10.59 -14.80 -11.29
N ASP A 177 10.17 -16.06 -11.37
CA ASP A 177 11.08 -17.13 -11.77
C ASP A 177 11.23 -17.10 -13.29
N ASN A 178 12.41 -17.42 -13.79
CA ASN A 178 12.83 -17.23 -15.19
C ASN A 178 12.09 -18.15 -16.19
N ASP A 179 11.11 -18.93 -15.74
CA ASP A 179 10.30 -19.83 -16.55
C ASP A 179 8.87 -19.27 -16.71
N ASP A 180 8.57 -18.81 -17.92
CA ASP A 180 7.31 -18.19 -18.39
C ASP A 180 6.02 -19.03 -18.13
N ASP A 181 6.08 -20.19 -17.45
CA ASP A 181 4.99 -21.17 -17.43
C ASP A 181 4.69 -21.88 -16.09
N ILE A 182 5.26 -21.48 -14.93
CA ILE A 182 5.09 -22.25 -13.66
C ILE A 182 4.57 -21.40 -12.48
N TRP A 183 3.46 -20.68 -12.65
CA TRP A 183 2.67 -20.21 -11.49
C TRP A 183 1.82 -21.31 -10.83
N LEU A 184 1.88 -22.55 -11.33
CA LEU A 184 0.95 -23.64 -10.98
C LEU A 184 1.60 -24.84 -10.28
N ASN A 185 2.90 -24.79 -9.96
CA ASN A 185 3.62 -25.96 -9.44
C ASN A 185 4.69 -25.58 -8.40
N CYS A 186 4.30 -24.81 -7.36
CA CYS A 186 5.17 -24.39 -6.24
C CYS A 186 5.55 -25.53 -5.27
N ASP A 187 5.40 -26.80 -5.66
CA ASP A 187 5.50 -27.92 -4.72
C ASP A 187 6.85 -28.65 -4.73
N TYR A 188 7.78 -28.37 -5.65
CA TYR A 188 9.10 -29.04 -5.62
C TYR A 188 10.21 -28.17 -6.21
N GLU A 189 11.14 -27.80 -5.32
CA GLU A 189 12.55 -27.50 -5.62
C GLU A 189 12.73 -26.55 -6.81
N ASN A 190 12.61 -25.23 -6.53
CA ASN A 190 13.19 -24.21 -7.38
C ASN A 190 14.58 -24.69 -7.78
N GLY A 191 14.78 -24.92 -9.08
CA GLY A 191 15.99 -25.54 -9.59
C GLY A 191 17.23 -24.71 -9.25
N PRO A 192 18.43 -25.20 -9.57
CA PRO A 192 19.68 -24.44 -9.37
C PRO A 192 19.70 -23.06 -10.05
N ASP A 193 18.74 -22.76 -10.94
CA ASP A 193 18.67 -21.55 -11.75
C ASP A 193 17.69 -20.48 -11.24
N TRP A 194 17.12 -20.62 -10.03
CA TRP A 194 16.23 -19.61 -9.45
C TRP A 194 16.91 -18.25 -9.30
N ARG A 195 16.20 -17.16 -9.63
CA ARG A 195 16.72 -15.78 -9.58
C ARG A 195 15.73 -14.83 -8.93
N ARG A 196 16.23 -13.76 -8.31
CA ARG A 196 15.43 -12.69 -7.68
C ARG A 196 15.04 -11.61 -8.68
N LEU A 197 14.33 -12.00 -9.74
CA LEU A 197 13.94 -11.04 -10.77
C LEU A 197 12.74 -10.24 -10.29
N GLU A 198 13.01 -9.09 -9.68
CA GLU A 198 11.95 -8.19 -9.23
C GLU A 198 11.17 -7.62 -10.41
N GLU A 199 9.88 -7.96 -10.47
CA GLU A 199 8.90 -7.30 -11.30
C GLU A 199 7.95 -6.50 -10.41
N GLY A 200 7.67 -5.26 -10.82
CA GLY A 200 6.75 -4.41 -10.09
C GLY A 200 6.36 -3.16 -10.86
N GLU A 201 5.24 -2.57 -10.48
CA GLU A 201 4.73 -1.35 -11.08
C GLU A 201 3.88 -0.56 -10.08
N VAL A 202 4.00 0.78 -10.11
CA VAL A 202 3.01 1.68 -9.51
C VAL A 202 1.89 1.88 -10.53
N GLY A 203 0.83 1.09 -10.42
CA GLY A 203 -0.34 1.10 -11.31
C GLY A 203 -1.29 2.29 -11.15
N LEU A 204 -0.87 3.36 -10.46
CA LEU A 204 -1.67 4.59 -10.34
C LEU A 204 -1.78 5.29 -11.69
N ARG A 205 -3.01 5.36 -12.20
CA ARG A 205 -3.30 6.10 -13.44
C ARG A 205 -2.94 7.58 -13.33
N PRO A 206 -2.70 8.29 -14.45
CA PRO A 206 -2.59 9.74 -14.46
C PRO A 206 -3.81 10.39 -13.80
N GLY A 207 -3.58 11.24 -12.78
CA GLY A 207 -4.65 11.86 -11.98
C GLY A 207 -5.22 10.97 -10.87
N GLY A 208 -4.79 9.72 -10.74
CA GLY A 208 -5.24 8.80 -9.69
C GLY A 208 -4.96 9.34 -8.28
N ALA A 209 -3.78 9.92 -8.04
CA ALA A 209 -3.44 10.56 -6.77
C ALA A 209 -4.39 11.73 -6.43
N LEU A 210 -4.76 12.55 -7.44
CA LEU A 210 -5.73 13.62 -7.27
C LEU A 210 -7.12 13.07 -6.95
N ASP A 211 -7.59 12.06 -7.68
CA ASP A 211 -8.89 11.42 -7.44
C ASP A 211 -8.98 10.85 -6.01
N ILE A 212 -7.90 10.22 -5.53
CA ILE A 212 -7.79 9.70 -4.16
C ILE A 212 -7.90 10.84 -3.16
N TYR A 213 -7.07 11.88 -3.32
CA TYR A 213 -7.07 13.02 -2.40
C TYR A 213 -8.44 13.70 -2.35
N GLU A 214 -9.03 14.00 -3.51
CA GLU A 214 -10.33 14.68 -3.58
C GLU A 214 -11.49 13.82 -3.07
N ALA A 215 -11.40 12.50 -3.22
CA ALA A 215 -12.36 11.60 -2.62
C ALA A 215 -12.31 11.64 -1.10
N LEU A 216 -11.13 11.79 -0.48
CA LEU A 216 -10.93 11.74 0.97
C LEU A 216 -11.08 13.12 1.64
N PHE A 217 -10.46 14.14 1.08
CA PHE A 217 -10.27 15.46 1.69
C PHE A 217 -11.00 16.59 0.95
N GLY A 218 -11.64 16.28 -0.18
CA GLY A 218 -12.35 17.26 -1.00
C GLY A 218 -11.43 17.99 -1.99
N PRO A 219 -11.98 18.94 -2.77
CA PRO A 219 -11.31 19.45 -3.96
C PRO A 219 -10.09 20.28 -3.55
N ILE A 220 -9.02 20.13 -4.31
CA ILE A 220 -7.79 20.88 -4.08
C ILE A 220 -7.45 21.70 -5.31
N SER A 221 -7.13 22.98 -5.10
CA SER A 221 -6.75 23.85 -6.21
C SER A 221 -5.30 23.61 -6.62
N THR A 222 -5.05 23.44 -7.91
CA THR A 222 -3.68 23.42 -8.45
C THR A 222 -3.06 24.80 -8.27
N PRO A 223 -1.90 24.89 -7.60
CA PRO A 223 -1.24 26.16 -7.36
C PRO A 223 -0.59 26.69 -8.65
N PRO A 224 -0.40 28.03 -8.77
CA PRO A 224 0.46 28.62 -9.79
C PRO A 224 1.89 28.05 -9.72
N SER A 225 2.51 27.79 -10.87
CA SER A 225 3.84 27.16 -10.94
C SER A 225 4.99 28.06 -10.46
N ASP A 226 4.75 29.36 -10.29
CA ASP A 226 5.72 30.34 -9.78
C ASP A 226 5.77 30.42 -8.24
N ASN A 227 4.85 29.75 -7.54
CA ASN A 227 4.83 29.68 -6.08
C ASN A 227 5.31 28.31 -5.59
N ALA A 228 6.62 28.20 -5.34
CA ALA A 228 7.27 26.96 -4.93
C ALA A 228 6.67 26.35 -3.64
N ASP A 229 6.37 27.18 -2.62
CA ASP A 229 5.81 26.71 -1.35
C ASP A 229 4.41 26.13 -1.53
N ALA A 230 3.58 26.79 -2.35
CA ALA A 230 2.24 26.30 -2.66
C ALA A 230 2.29 25.01 -3.48
N VAL A 231 3.22 24.90 -4.45
CA VAL A 231 3.47 23.67 -5.21
C VAL A 231 3.91 22.53 -4.31
N LEU A 232 4.85 22.77 -3.38
CA LEU A 232 5.30 21.76 -2.42
C LEU A 232 4.16 21.30 -1.52
N THR A 233 3.36 22.25 -1.01
CA THR A 233 2.19 21.94 -0.16
C THR A 233 1.17 21.08 -0.93
N TYR A 234 0.94 21.39 -2.20
CA TYR A 234 0.08 20.61 -3.08
C TYR A 234 0.61 19.19 -3.29
N ARG A 235 1.91 19.04 -3.58
CA ARG A 235 2.57 17.74 -3.75
C ARG A 235 2.46 16.88 -2.49
N ARG A 236 2.81 17.43 -1.32
CA ARG A 236 2.70 16.74 -0.02
C ARG A 236 1.30 16.25 0.26
N LYS A 237 0.29 17.05 -0.08
CA LYS A 237 -1.12 16.64 0.05
C LYS A 237 -1.46 15.45 -0.83
N LEU A 238 -1.06 15.46 -2.10
CA LEU A 238 -1.30 14.34 -3.01
C LEU A 238 -0.60 13.07 -2.52
N VAL A 239 0.68 13.18 -2.14
CA VAL A 239 1.48 12.09 -1.58
C VAL A 239 0.82 11.51 -0.33
N ALA A 240 0.47 12.35 0.65
CA ALA A 240 -0.21 11.91 1.88
C ALA A 240 -1.55 11.21 1.60
N GLY A 241 -2.28 11.65 0.56
CA GLY A 241 -3.50 10.97 0.11
C GLY A 241 -3.25 9.53 -0.36
N VAL A 242 -2.15 9.30 -1.07
CA VAL A 242 -1.73 7.95 -1.52
C VAL A 242 -1.17 7.15 -0.35
N CYS A 243 -0.26 7.72 0.46
CA CYS A 243 0.31 7.07 1.65
C CYS A 243 -0.77 6.67 2.67
N LEU A 244 -1.88 7.40 2.75
CA LEU A 244 -3.03 6.99 3.58
C LEU A 244 -3.63 5.65 3.13
N LEU A 245 -3.53 5.27 1.85
CA LEU A 245 -3.96 3.94 1.40
C LEU A 245 -3.06 2.84 1.96
N PHE A 246 -1.74 3.05 1.97
CA PHE A 246 -0.76 2.15 2.60
C PHE A 246 -1.01 2.07 4.12
N ALA A 247 -1.12 3.22 4.78
CA ALA A 247 -1.36 3.30 6.22
C ALA A 247 -2.67 2.60 6.62
N ALA A 248 -3.71 2.70 5.78
CA ALA A 248 -4.99 2.05 6.03
C ALA A 248 -4.92 0.52 6.03
N VAL A 249 -3.89 -0.10 5.43
CA VAL A 249 -3.62 -1.54 5.54
C VAL A 249 -2.47 -1.87 6.50
N GLY A 250 -1.88 -0.86 7.15
CA GLY A 250 -0.87 -1.02 8.19
C GLY A 250 0.56 -0.94 7.69
N ILE A 251 0.76 -0.32 6.53
CA ILE A 251 2.08 -0.07 5.95
C ILE A 251 2.42 1.41 6.15
N ASP A 252 3.48 1.69 6.92
CA ASP A 252 3.98 3.05 7.15
C ASP A 252 5.01 3.43 6.08
N TYR A 253 4.53 3.67 4.85
CA TYR A 253 5.39 4.02 3.72
C TYR A 253 5.52 5.55 3.59
N ARG A 254 6.76 6.05 3.67
CA ARG A 254 7.05 7.48 3.58
C ARG A 254 7.67 7.83 2.23
N VAL A 255 7.13 8.86 1.58
CA VAL A 255 7.61 9.34 0.28
C VAL A 255 8.11 10.76 0.41
N ALA A 256 9.38 10.97 0.07
CA ALA A 256 10.03 12.27 -0.02
C ALA A 256 9.36 13.14 -1.09
N CYS A 257 9.14 14.41 -0.74
CA CYS A 257 8.61 15.45 -1.62
C CYS A 257 9.68 16.48 -2.04
N THR A 258 10.87 16.42 -1.45
CA THR A 258 12.03 17.26 -1.78
C THR A 258 13.32 16.44 -1.72
N ASP A 259 14.40 16.95 -2.30
CA ASP A 259 15.71 16.25 -2.36
C ASP A 259 16.40 16.19 -0.97
N GLU A 260 15.96 16.98 0.01
CA GLU A 260 16.46 16.91 1.39
C GLU A 260 15.73 15.88 2.26
N GLU A 261 14.60 15.37 1.78
CA GLU A 261 13.83 14.32 2.44
C GLU A 261 14.29 12.94 1.95
N THR A 262 14.07 11.91 2.78
CA THR A 262 14.41 10.53 2.43
C THR A 262 13.14 9.70 2.40
N ASP A 263 13.02 8.85 1.39
CA ASP A 263 12.00 7.81 1.33
C ASP A 263 12.17 6.85 2.53
N GLY A 264 11.07 6.35 3.06
CA GLY A 264 11.04 5.42 4.18
C GLY A 264 10.31 4.14 3.79
N CYS A 265 11.05 3.03 3.79
CA CYS A 265 10.48 1.70 3.54
C CYS A 265 9.95 1.11 4.86
N PRO A 266 8.76 0.49 4.87
CA PRO A 266 8.19 -0.17 6.04
C PRO A 266 9.07 -1.35 6.49
N GLU A 267 9.26 -1.48 7.79
CA GLU A 267 10.06 -2.59 8.36
C GLU A 267 9.31 -3.93 8.25
N GLU A 268 7.99 -3.93 8.44
CA GLU A 268 7.20 -5.16 8.53
C GLU A 268 6.76 -5.74 7.17
N PHE A 269 6.86 -4.97 6.09
CA PHE A 269 6.44 -5.37 4.75
C PHE A 269 7.56 -5.14 3.75
N MET A 270 8.00 -6.19 3.07
CA MET A 270 8.89 -6.04 1.93
C MET A 270 8.07 -5.57 0.72
N LEU A 271 8.17 -4.30 0.33
CA LEU A 271 7.48 -3.78 -0.86
C LEU A 271 8.38 -3.69 -2.09
N GLU A 272 9.68 -3.77 -1.88
CA GLU A 272 10.73 -3.55 -2.86
C GLU A 272 11.86 -4.53 -2.50
N GLY A 273 12.37 -5.26 -3.49
CA GLY A 273 13.43 -6.25 -3.32
C GLY A 273 14.83 -5.70 -3.52
N LEU A 274 14.93 -4.65 -4.33
CA LEU A 274 16.17 -3.99 -4.70
C LEU A 274 16.30 -2.61 -4.07
N SER A 275 17.48 -2.01 -4.25
CA SER A 275 17.84 -0.75 -3.59
C SER A 275 17.16 0.51 -4.16
N ASP A 276 16.35 0.39 -5.21
CA ASP A 276 16.01 1.50 -6.10
C ASP A 276 14.76 2.32 -5.75
N THR A 277 14.03 1.98 -4.68
CA THR A 277 12.85 2.70 -4.17
C THR A 277 11.79 3.05 -5.24
N TRP A 278 11.59 2.14 -6.21
CA TRP A 278 10.71 2.37 -7.36
C TRP A 278 9.24 2.71 -6.99
N VAL A 279 8.73 2.26 -5.85
CA VAL A 279 7.39 2.59 -5.34
C VAL A 279 7.29 4.07 -5.04
N ALA A 280 8.25 4.63 -4.29
CA ALA A 280 8.27 6.06 -3.97
C ALA A 280 8.35 6.93 -5.24
N ARG A 281 9.25 6.58 -6.17
CA ARG A 281 9.35 7.27 -7.48
C ARG A 281 8.06 7.21 -8.26
N GLY A 282 7.41 6.05 -8.31
CA GLY A 282 6.15 5.87 -9.02
C GLY A 282 5.01 6.69 -8.40
N ILE A 283 4.96 6.79 -7.06
CA ILE A 283 4.01 7.65 -6.36
C ILE A 283 4.25 9.13 -6.69
N ARG A 284 5.51 9.60 -6.67
CA ARG A 284 5.85 10.98 -7.08
C ARG A 284 5.41 11.26 -8.51
N ALA A 285 5.70 10.33 -9.44
CA ALA A 285 5.30 10.44 -10.84
C ALA A 285 3.77 10.52 -10.99
N ALA A 286 3.01 9.71 -10.24
CA ALA A 286 1.55 9.76 -10.20
C ALA A 286 1.01 11.07 -9.60
N CYS A 287 1.77 11.70 -8.70
CA CYS A 287 1.52 13.04 -8.16
C CYS A 287 2.01 14.17 -9.07
N GLY A 288 2.62 13.85 -10.22
CA GLY A 288 3.02 14.82 -11.25
C GLY A 288 4.36 15.51 -11.00
N PHE A 289 5.27 14.90 -10.24
CA PHE A 289 6.62 15.43 -10.04
C PHE A 289 7.67 14.32 -9.90
N GLN A 290 8.94 14.71 -9.90
CA GLN A 290 10.10 13.85 -9.68
C GLN A 290 11.14 14.65 -8.87
N LEU A 291 11.98 13.95 -8.12
CA LEU A 291 13.18 14.47 -7.45
C LEU A 291 14.39 14.44 -8.40
N SER A 292 15.47 15.12 -8.04
CA SER A 292 16.69 15.16 -8.87
C SER A 292 17.27 13.77 -9.11
N ASP A 293 17.22 12.93 -8.08
CA ASP A 293 17.90 11.64 -8.03
C ASP A 293 17.04 10.51 -8.58
N ASP A 294 15.74 10.75 -8.83
CA ASP A 294 14.80 9.73 -9.32
C ASP A 294 15.27 9.08 -10.63
N ALA A 295 15.88 9.87 -11.54
CA ALA A 295 16.37 9.37 -12.82
C ALA A 295 17.61 8.48 -12.67
N GLU A 296 18.51 8.82 -11.75
CA GLU A 296 19.70 8.03 -11.46
C GLU A 296 19.34 6.74 -10.71
N ALA A 297 18.47 6.84 -9.70
CA ALA A 297 17.93 5.67 -9.00
C ALA A 297 17.24 4.70 -9.97
N ALA A 298 16.45 5.20 -10.92
CA ALA A 298 15.79 4.36 -11.94
C ALA A 298 16.80 3.65 -12.86
N ARG A 299 17.92 4.31 -13.17
CA ARG A 299 18.99 3.70 -13.96
C ARG A 299 19.71 2.61 -13.16
N LEU A 300 20.07 2.89 -11.91
CA LEU A 300 20.74 1.94 -11.02
C LEU A 300 19.87 0.72 -10.75
N GLY A 301 18.57 0.90 -10.47
CA GLY A 301 17.65 -0.23 -10.30
C GLY A 301 17.35 -1.02 -11.57
N ALA A 302 17.57 -0.44 -12.75
CA ALA A 302 17.52 -1.19 -14.00
C ALA A 302 18.79 -2.03 -14.21
N GLU A 303 19.96 -1.47 -13.86
CA GLU A 303 21.25 -2.15 -13.89
C GLU A 303 21.29 -3.32 -12.89
N GLU A 304 20.85 -3.10 -11.65
CA GLU A 304 20.76 -4.14 -10.60
C GLU A 304 19.83 -5.31 -11.02
N ARG A 305 18.69 -5.01 -11.65
CA ARG A 305 17.81 -6.05 -12.23
C ARG A 305 18.45 -6.81 -13.38
N GLU A 306 19.23 -6.13 -14.22
CA GLU A 306 19.95 -6.78 -15.32
C GLU A 306 21.08 -7.68 -14.80
N GLU A 307 21.78 -7.28 -13.74
CA GLU A 307 22.79 -8.09 -13.06
C GLU A 307 22.19 -9.33 -12.41
N GLU A 308 21.10 -9.19 -11.64
CA GLU A 308 20.33 -10.32 -11.08
C GLU A 308 19.77 -11.24 -12.18
N ALA A 309 19.34 -10.65 -13.31
CA ALA A 309 18.89 -11.38 -14.49
C ALA A 309 20.01 -12.11 -15.22
N ALA A 310 21.26 -11.66 -15.15
CA ALA A 310 22.41 -12.35 -15.73
C ALA A 310 22.83 -13.56 -14.87
N GLY A 311 22.69 -13.44 -13.55
CA GLY A 311 23.11 -14.44 -12.57
C GLY A 311 24.62 -14.40 -12.34
N GLU A 312 25.07 -14.81 -11.15
CA GLU A 312 26.49 -15.02 -10.89
C GLU A 312 26.93 -16.30 -11.61
N ASP A 313 27.80 -16.15 -12.62
CA ASP A 313 28.57 -17.28 -13.16
C ASP A 313 29.54 -17.70 -12.06
N TYR A 314 29.06 -18.53 -11.13
CA TYR A 314 29.92 -19.27 -10.22
C TYR A 314 30.77 -20.17 -11.10
N GLY A 315 31.86 -19.61 -11.62
CA GLY A 315 32.87 -20.35 -12.32
C GLY A 315 33.26 -21.50 -11.40
N ASP A 316 32.93 -22.70 -11.87
CA ASP A 316 33.43 -23.99 -11.39
C ASP A 316 34.96 -23.94 -11.57
N GLU A 317 35.64 -23.12 -10.78
CA GLU A 317 37.05 -23.29 -10.45
C GLU A 317 37.13 -24.44 -9.45
N ASP A 318 36.67 -25.62 -9.89
CA ASP A 318 37.26 -26.89 -9.48
C ASP A 318 38.71 -26.83 -9.98
N GLU A 319 39.55 -26.07 -9.26
CA GLU A 319 40.97 -26.32 -9.23
C GLU A 319 41.12 -27.73 -8.69
N ASP A 320 41.20 -28.69 -9.62
CA ASP A 320 41.69 -30.04 -9.40
C ASP A 320 42.99 -29.92 -8.57
N GLU A 321 42.86 -29.96 -7.24
CA GLU A 321 43.98 -30.20 -6.34
C GLU A 321 44.48 -31.60 -6.71
N GLU A 322 45.46 -31.64 -7.63
CA GLU A 322 46.24 -32.82 -7.96
C GLU A 322 46.62 -33.50 -6.64
N GLU A 323 45.95 -34.61 -6.34
CA GLU A 323 46.33 -35.49 -5.24
C GLU A 323 47.80 -35.89 -5.45
N GLY A 324 48.68 -35.17 -4.76
CA GLY A 324 50.10 -35.45 -4.70
C GLY A 324 50.30 -36.85 -4.18
N SER A 325 50.47 -37.79 -5.11
CA SER A 325 50.89 -39.16 -4.87
C SER A 325 52.15 -39.17 -4.00
N PHE A 326 51.98 -39.39 -2.71
CA PHE A 326 53.07 -39.64 -1.78
C PHE A 326 53.52 -41.10 -1.99
N SER A 327 54.32 -41.33 -3.03
CA SER A 327 54.98 -42.61 -3.26
C SER A 327 56.17 -42.77 -2.32
N ASP A 328 56.17 -43.88 -1.59
CA ASP A 328 57.21 -44.38 -0.70
C ASP A 328 58.66 -44.24 -1.24
N GLU A 329 59.58 -43.82 -0.36
CA GLU A 329 60.99 -44.25 -0.42
C GLU A 329 61.36 -44.94 0.90
N GLU A 330 61.32 -46.27 0.88
CA GLU A 330 62.19 -47.11 1.70
C GLU A 330 63.65 -46.78 1.37
N SER A 331 64.48 -46.55 2.39
CA SER A 331 65.94 -46.69 2.31
C SER A 331 66.58 -46.88 3.69
N LEU A 332 66.86 -48.15 3.98
CA LEU A 332 67.98 -48.72 4.77
C LEU A 332 68.07 -48.50 6.28
#